data_AF-A0A7C3QB69-F1
#
_entry.id   AF-A0A7C3QB69-F1
#
_cell.length_a   1.000
_cell.length_b   1.000
_cell.length_c   1.000
_cell.angle_alpha   90.00
_cell.angle_beta   90.00
_cell.angle_gamma   90.00
#
_symmetry.space_group_name_H-M   'P 1'
#
loop_
_entity.id
_entity.type
_entity.pdbx_description
1 polymer ?
#
loop_
_entity_poly.entity_id
_entity_poly.type
_entity_poly.pdbx_seq_one_letter_code
_entity_poly.pdbx_strand_id
1 'polypeptide(L)'
;LMERFDRSAHPGVSIMKNDEQRAILQTLENSVHLTESPLQRLEHNLHMPVAYLIIPVFAFFNAGIPIELSQLGGTLGNSVTLGVVGGLVVGKLIGIAGVSWVVVKLGWGQLPAGTNFKHITGAALFAGIGFTMSIFISELAFATQPESLLLAKTGVLAASLVAGIAGTLVLTWAARKGPEPGYVDDYRPRGENEQ
;
A
#
# COMPACT_ATOMS: atom_id res chain seq x y z
N LEU A 1 15.19 24.91 -23.32
CA LEU A 1 13.80 24.67 -23.82
C LEU A 1 12.81 25.57 -23.10
N MET A 2 12.77 25.56 -21.77
CA MET A 2 12.02 26.55 -20.94
C MET A 2 12.22 28.01 -21.40
N GLU A 3 13.47 28.47 -21.56
CA GLU A 3 13.73 29.85 -22.04
C GLU A 3 13.20 30.17 -23.45
N ARG A 4 13.05 29.16 -24.32
CA ARG A 4 12.47 29.36 -25.67
C ARG A 4 10.93 29.38 -25.61
N PHE A 5 10.34 28.64 -24.68
CA PHE A 5 8.90 28.63 -24.42
C PHE A 5 8.42 29.97 -23.85
N ASP A 6 9.16 30.53 -22.88
CA ASP A 6 8.88 31.86 -22.32
C ASP A 6 9.03 32.98 -23.36
N ARG A 7 10.02 32.89 -24.27
CA ARG A 7 10.18 33.86 -25.36
C ARG A 7 9.08 33.83 -26.42
N SER A 8 8.40 32.69 -26.58
CA SER A 8 7.33 32.51 -27.58
C SER A 8 5.93 32.76 -26.99
N ALA A 9 5.84 33.13 -25.71
CA ALA A 9 4.61 33.57 -25.08
C ALA A 9 4.21 34.98 -25.53
N HIS A 10 2.98 35.13 -26.02
CA HIS A 10 2.42 36.43 -26.43
C HIS A 10 1.24 36.77 -25.53
N PRO A 11 1.20 37.97 -24.90
CA PRO A 11 0.09 38.35 -24.02
C PRO A 11 -1.22 38.37 -24.81
N GLY A 12 -2.17 37.51 -24.44
CA GLY A 12 -3.53 37.49 -25.00
C GLY A 12 -3.86 36.37 -26.00
N VAL A 13 -2.93 35.49 -26.34
CA VAL A 13 -3.21 34.32 -27.20
C VAL A 13 -3.28 33.06 -26.34
N SER A 14 -4.42 32.37 -26.36
CA SER A 14 -4.59 31.07 -25.71
C SER A 14 -3.53 30.09 -26.22
N ILE A 15 -2.85 29.39 -25.32
CA ILE A 15 -1.79 28.38 -25.58
C ILE A 15 -2.24 27.34 -26.64
N MET A 16 -3.55 27.13 -26.80
CA MET A 16 -4.11 26.25 -27.83
C MET A 16 -4.02 26.78 -29.28
N LYS A 17 -3.70 28.04 -29.52
CA LYS A 17 -3.65 28.62 -30.88
C LYS A 17 -2.23 28.84 -31.41
N ASN A 18 -1.21 28.58 -30.60
CA ASN A 18 0.19 28.80 -30.98
C ASN A 18 0.86 27.47 -31.35
N ASP A 19 1.00 27.22 -32.65
CA ASP A 19 1.56 25.97 -33.19
C ASP A 19 3.04 25.76 -32.78
N GLU A 20 3.79 26.84 -32.56
CA GLU A 20 5.19 26.78 -32.14
C GLU A 20 5.33 26.34 -30.68
N GLN A 21 4.46 26.86 -29.79
CA GLN A 21 4.37 26.40 -28.41
C GLN A 21 3.91 24.95 -28.30
N ARG A 22 2.99 24.50 -29.18
CA ARG A 22 2.56 23.10 -29.26
C ARG A 22 3.69 22.16 -29.69
N ALA A 23 4.49 22.56 -30.69
CA ALA A 23 5.63 21.77 -31.14
C ALA A 23 6.70 21.61 -30.04
N ILE A 24 6.94 22.67 -29.25
CA ILE A 24 7.86 22.62 -28.11
C ILE A 24 7.32 21.69 -27.02
N LEU A 25 6.03 21.75 -26.70
CA LEU A 25 5.39 20.87 -25.73
C LEU A 25 5.41 19.40 -26.16
N GLN A 26 5.13 19.10 -27.43
CA GLN A 26 5.21 17.74 -27.97
C GLN A 26 6.64 17.18 -27.94
N THR A 27 7.64 18.02 -28.21
CA THR A 27 9.06 17.60 -28.15
C THR A 27 9.49 17.32 -26.71
N LEU A 28 8.99 18.13 -25.76
CA LEU A 28 9.20 17.91 -24.32
C LEU A 28 8.52 16.63 -23.84
N GLU A 29 7.27 16.41 -24.22
CA GLU A 29 6.51 15.18 -23.92
C GLU A 29 7.21 13.94 -24.47
N ASN A 30 7.63 13.96 -25.74
CA ASN A 30 8.40 12.87 -26.34
C ASN A 30 9.73 12.63 -25.60
N SER A 31 10.42 13.69 -25.18
CA SER A 31 11.68 13.56 -24.43
C SER A 31 11.48 12.96 -23.04
N VAL A 32 10.41 13.33 -22.34
CA VAL A 32 10.03 12.71 -21.05
C VAL A 32 9.68 11.23 -21.27
N HIS A 33 8.95 10.91 -22.33
CA HIS A 33 8.54 9.54 -22.65
C HIS A 33 9.71 8.62 -23.05
N LEU A 34 10.80 9.19 -23.57
CA LEU A 34 12.07 8.50 -23.84
C LEU A 34 12.96 8.35 -22.59
N THR A 35 12.67 9.10 -21.52
CA THR A 35 13.43 9.07 -20.26
C THR A 35 12.83 8.10 -19.24
N GLU A 36 11.57 7.70 -19.41
CA GLU A 36 10.93 6.72 -18.54
C GLU A 36 11.49 5.31 -18.80
N SER A 37 11.91 4.63 -17.73
CA SER A 37 12.50 3.30 -17.88
C SER A 37 11.48 2.32 -18.48
N PRO A 38 11.90 1.43 -19.41
CA PRO A 38 10.99 0.42 -19.96
C PRO A 38 10.31 -0.45 -18.89
N LEU A 39 11.00 -0.68 -17.76
CA LEU A 39 10.46 -1.42 -16.61
C LEU A 39 9.34 -0.66 -15.91
N GLN A 40 9.50 0.64 -15.69
CA GLN A 40 8.50 1.47 -15.03
C GLN A 40 7.23 1.60 -15.89
N ARG A 41 7.39 1.72 -17.21
CA ARG A 41 6.26 1.67 -18.15
C ARG A 41 5.52 0.33 -18.10
N LEU A 42 6.25 -0.78 -18.02
CA LEU A 42 5.66 -2.11 -17.92
C LEU A 42 4.93 -2.29 -16.57
N GLU A 43 5.52 -1.86 -15.47
CA GLU A 43 4.91 -1.90 -14.14
C GLU A 43 3.59 -1.13 -14.10
N HIS A 44 3.58 0.11 -14.61
CA HIS A 44 2.38 0.93 -14.67
C HIS A 44 1.26 0.27 -15.49
N ASN A 45 1.62 -0.31 -16.64
CA ASN A 45 0.67 -1.02 -17.50
C ASN A 45 0.13 -2.31 -16.88
N LEU A 46 0.94 -3.04 -16.10
CA LEU A 46 0.53 -4.28 -15.44
C LEU A 46 -0.25 -4.04 -14.15
N HIS A 47 -0.04 -2.90 -13.48
CA HIS A 47 -0.68 -2.60 -12.21
C HIS A 47 -2.21 -2.67 -12.29
N MET A 48 -2.84 -2.05 -13.30
CA MET A 48 -4.31 -2.06 -13.41
C MET A 48 -4.90 -3.46 -13.70
N PRO A 49 -4.44 -4.21 -14.73
CA PRO A 49 -4.91 -5.58 -14.93
C PRO A 49 -4.68 -6.48 -13.73
N VAL A 50 -3.54 -6.35 -13.05
CA VAL A 50 -3.23 -7.16 -11.86
C VAL A 50 -4.20 -6.86 -10.72
N ALA A 51 -4.36 -5.58 -10.37
CA ALA A 51 -5.18 -5.17 -9.24
C ALA A 51 -6.68 -5.45 -9.45
N TYR A 52 -7.20 -5.27 -10.67
CA TYR A 52 -8.64 -5.32 -10.94
C TYR A 52 -9.14 -6.61 -11.58
N LEU A 53 -8.25 -7.40 -12.20
CA LEU A 53 -8.64 -8.67 -12.84
C LEU A 53 -7.93 -9.86 -12.19
N ILE A 54 -6.60 -9.86 -12.16
CA ILE A 54 -5.83 -11.05 -11.76
C ILE A 54 -6.03 -11.36 -10.28
N ILE A 55 -5.88 -10.37 -9.39
CA ILE A 55 -6.03 -10.57 -7.94
C ILE A 55 -7.46 -10.99 -7.56
N PRO A 56 -8.53 -10.33 -8.04
CA PRO A 56 -9.90 -10.78 -7.76
C PRO A 56 -10.22 -12.18 -8.28
N VAL A 57 -9.78 -12.52 -9.50
CA VAL A 57 -9.98 -13.85 -10.09
C VAL A 57 -9.22 -14.91 -9.29
N PHE A 58 -7.96 -14.66 -8.96
CA PHE A 58 -7.15 -15.55 -8.12
C PHE A 58 -7.81 -15.79 -6.75
N ALA A 59 -8.25 -14.71 -6.12
CA ALA A 59 -8.93 -14.77 -4.83
C ALA A 59 -10.23 -15.58 -4.91
N PHE A 60 -11.04 -15.38 -5.95
CA PHE A 60 -12.30 -16.08 -6.13
C PHE A 60 -12.11 -17.60 -6.24
N PHE A 61 -11.16 -18.05 -7.07
CA PHE A 61 -10.90 -19.48 -7.26
C PHE A 61 -10.26 -20.13 -6.03
N ASN A 62 -9.37 -19.43 -5.32
CA ASN A 62 -8.60 -20.03 -4.23
C ASN A 62 -9.19 -19.83 -2.84
N ALA A 63 -10.06 -18.83 -2.63
CA ALA A 63 -10.76 -18.57 -1.38
C ALA A 63 -12.12 -19.27 -1.27
N GLY A 64 -12.58 -19.96 -2.33
CA GLY A 64 -13.78 -20.80 -2.34
C GLY A 64 -13.64 -22.05 -1.46
N ILE A 65 -13.53 -21.86 -0.15
CA ILE A 65 -13.39 -22.93 0.84
C ILE A 65 -14.80 -23.42 1.22
N PRO A 66 -15.10 -24.73 1.16
CA PRO A 66 -16.34 -25.26 1.71
C PRO A 66 -16.30 -25.11 3.24
N ILE A 67 -17.02 -24.13 3.77
CA ILE A 67 -17.14 -23.89 5.21
C ILE A 67 -18.45 -24.46 5.70
N GLU A 68 -18.40 -25.59 6.40
CA GLU A 68 -19.54 -26.10 7.17
C GLU A 68 -19.56 -25.47 8.57
N LEU A 69 -20.63 -24.74 8.90
CA LEU A 69 -20.78 -24.07 10.20
C LEU A 69 -20.71 -25.04 11.39
N SER A 70 -21.14 -26.29 11.20
CA SER A 70 -21.06 -27.36 12.20
C SER A 70 -19.63 -27.77 12.54
N GLN A 71 -18.70 -27.63 11.61
CA GLN A 71 -17.31 -28.06 11.75
C GLN A 71 -16.36 -26.91 12.10
N LEU A 72 -16.81 -25.65 11.98
CA LEU A 72 -16.02 -24.45 12.24
C LEU A 72 -15.30 -24.47 13.59
N GLY A 73 -15.95 -24.95 14.65
CA GLY A 73 -15.34 -25.06 15.98
C GLY A 73 -14.11 -25.97 16.00
N GLY A 74 -14.17 -27.12 15.30
CA GLY A 74 -13.04 -28.05 15.18
C GLY A 74 -11.94 -27.51 14.26
N THR A 75 -12.31 -26.86 13.16
CA THR A 75 -11.39 -26.27 12.19
C THR A 75 -10.58 -25.12 12.79
N LEU A 76 -11.22 -24.25 13.59
CA LEU A 76 -10.55 -23.12 14.25
C LEU A 76 -9.65 -23.55 15.41
N GLY A 77 -9.96 -24.66 16.07
CA GLY A 77 -9.14 -25.23 17.14
C GLY A 77 -7.95 -26.07 16.66
N ASN A 78 -7.84 -26.34 15.35
CA ASN A 78 -6.78 -27.16 14.81
C ASN A 78 -5.41 -26.44 14.86
N SER A 79 -4.36 -27.18 15.18
CA SER A 79 -2.98 -26.69 15.26
C SER A 79 -2.50 -26.00 13.98
N VAL A 80 -2.89 -26.47 12.79
CA VAL A 80 -2.53 -25.84 11.51
C VAL A 80 -3.16 -24.44 11.41
N THR A 81 -4.47 -24.35 11.66
CA THR A 81 -5.22 -23.10 11.63
C THR A 81 -4.66 -22.09 12.63
N LEU A 82 -4.46 -22.51 13.89
CA LEU A 82 -3.91 -21.67 14.95
C LEU A 82 -2.47 -21.25 14.66
N GLY A 83 -1.66 -22.15 14.09
CA GLY A 83 -0.30 -21.84 13.66
C GLY A 83 -0.25 -20.77 12.58
N VAL A 84 -1.14 -20.86 11.57
CA VAL A 84 -1.26 -19.84 10.51
C VAL A 84 -1.74 -18.51 11.08
N VAL A 85 -2.77 -18.52 11.92
CA VAL A 85 -3.31 -17.29 12.55
C VAL A 85 -2.25 -16.63 13.44
N GLY A 86 -1.60 -17.40 14.31
CA GLY A 86 -0.52 -16.90 15.16
C GLY A 86 0.67 -16.39 14.36
N GLY A 87 1.10 -17.12 13.33
CA GLY A 87 2.20 -16.73 12.46
C GLY A 87 1.94 -15.44 11.69
N LEU A 88 0.73 -15.28 11.13
CA LEU A 88 0.37 -14.08 10.38
C LEU A 88 0.12 -12.88 11.29
N VAL A 89 -0.66 -13.03 12.36
CA VAL A 89 -1.04 -11.88 13.20
C VAL A 89 0.09 -11.55 14.17
N VAL A 90 0.47 -12.50 15.02
CA VAL A 90 1.47 -12.27 16.08
C VAL A 90 2.87 -12.20 15.48
N GLY A 91 3.20 -13.06 14.53
CA GLY A 91 4.51 -13.05 13.87
C GLY A 91 4.79 -11.75 13.12
N LYS A 92 3.83 -11.23 12.34
CA LYS A 92 4.00 -9.93 11.65
C LYS A 92 4.02 -8.76 12.62
N LEU A 93 3.15 -8.78 13.64
CA LEU A 93 3.13 -7.73 14.65
C LEU A 93 4.46 -7.63 15.39
N ILE A 94 4.94 -8.74 15.97
CA ILE A 94 6.20 -8.79 16.71
C ILE A 94 7.38 -8.52 15.78
N GLY A 95 7.40 -9.10 14.58
CA GLY A 95 8.47 -8.91 13.61
C GLY A 95 8.61 -7.44 13.21
N ILE A 96 7.53 -6.82 12.71
CA ILE A 96 7.59 -5.45 12.19
C ILE A 96 7.72 -4.44 13.32
N ALA A 97 6.85 -4.48 14.34
CA ALA A 97 6.92 -3.52 15.43
C ALA A 97 8.17 -3.72 16.28
N GLY A 98 8.53 -4.96 16.61
CA GLY A 98 9.71 -5.27 17.40
C GLY A 98 11.01 -4.85 16.72
N VAL A 99 11.20 -5.19 15.44
CA VAL A 99 12.40 -4.76 14.70
C VAL A 99 12.43 -3.24 14.55
N SER A 100 11.29 -2.61 14.22
CA SER A 100 11.21 -1.14 14.13
C SER A 100 11.57 -0.47 15.45
N TRP A 101 11.14 -1.03 16.59
CA TRP A 101 11.49 -0.52 17.91
C TRP A 101 12.99 -0.65 18.19
N VAL A 102 13.59 -1.79 17.87
CA VAL A 102 15.03 -2.00 18.05
C VAL A 102 15.84 -1.02 17.20
N VAL A 103 15.47 -0.85 15.92
CA VAL A 103 16.15 0.07 14.99
C VAL A 103 16.08 1.51 15.50
N VAL A 104 14.93 1.96 15.97
CA VAL A 104 14.77 3.31 16.53
C VAL A 104 15.53 3.46 17.85
N LYS A 105 15.49 2.44 18.72
CA LYS A 105 16.17 2.47 20.02
C LYS A 105 17.69 2.47 19.89
N LEU A 106 18.24 1.82 18.87
CA LEU A 106 19.68 1.83 18.57
C LEU A 106 20.13 3.10 17.82
N GLY A 107 19.21 3.98 17.42
CA GLY A 107 19.52 5.17 16.65
C GLY A 107 19.89 4.90 15.19
N TRP A 108 19.59 3.70 14.66
CA TRP A 108 19.83 3.34 13.26
C TRP A 108 18.75 3.86 12.32
N GLY A 109 17.63 4.33 12.85
CA GLY A 109 16.55 4.93 12.09
C GLY A 109 15.69 5.85 12.94
N GLN A 110 14.91 6.69 12.28
CA GLN A 110 14.00 7.64 12.91
C GLN A 110 12.60 7.50 12.31
N LEU A 111 11.58 7.71 13.14
CA LEU A 111 10.20 7.71 12.67
C LEU A 111 9.93 8.97 11.83
N PRO A 112 9.17 8.88 10.71
CA PRO A 112 8.75 10.05 9.95
C PRO A 112 7.98 11.07 10.80
N ALA A 113 8.08 12.35 10.42
CA ALA A 113 7.36 13.43 11.08
C ALA A 113 5.84 13.14 11.11
N GLY A 114 5.21 13.36 12.27
CA GLY A 114 3.78 13.07 12.47
C GLY A 114 3.44 11.60 12.72
N THR A 115 4.43 10.68 12.67
CA THR A 115 4.19 9.26 12.95
C THR A 115 4.65 8.86 14.36
N ASN A 116 3.74 8.28 15.13
CA ASN A 116 4.06 7.64 16.40
C ASN A 116 4.09 6.11 16.27
N PHE A 117 4.62 5.42 17.26
CA PHE A 117 4.76 3.96 17.29
C PHE A 117 3.42 3.22 17.16
N LYS A 118 2.30 3.87 17.52
CA LYS A 118 0.95 3.34 17.29
C LYS A 118 0.61 3.15 15.81
N HIS A 119 1.10 4.03 14.94
CA HIS A 119 0.93 3.88 13.49
C HIS A 119 1.74 2.69 12.99
N ILE A 120 2.96 2.48 13.53
CA ILE A 120 3.77 1.29 13.21
C ILE A 120 3.07 0.02 13.65
N THR A 121 2.48 -0.02 14.85
CA THR A 121 1.70 -1.20 15.30
C THR A 121 0.46 -1.44 14.43
N GLY A 122 -0.24 -0.38 14.00
CA GLY A 122 -1.38 -0.50 13.08
C GLY A 122 -0.94 -1.03 11.71
N ALA A 123 0.14 -0.50 11.15
CA ALA A 123 0.73 -0.99 9.89
C ALA A 123 1.21 -2.44 10.00
N ALA A 124 1.82 -2.81 11.12
CA ALA A 124 2.26 -4.17 11.39
C ALA A 124 1.10 -5.18 11.44
N LEU A 125 -0.05 -4.76 11.99
CA LEU A 125 -1.29 -5.55 11.93
C LEU A 125 -1.80 -5.69 10.50
N PHE A 126 -1.86 -4.61 9.70
CA PHE A 126 -2.25 -4.71 8.30
C PHE A 126 -1.33 -5.62 7.47
N ALA A 127 -0.03 -5.64 7.78
CA ALA A 127 0.91 -6.58 7.17
C ALA A 127 0.64 -8.06 7.52
N GLY A 128 -0.21 -8.32 8.52
CA GLY A 128 -0.77 -9.63 8.85
C GLY A 128 -1.89 -10.09 7.91
N ILE A 129 -2.39 -9.22 7.02
CA ILE A 129 -3.35 -9.60 5.97
C ILE A 129 -2.62 -10.44 4.92
N GLY A 130 -2.65 -11.75 5.13
CA GLY A 130 -1.94 -12.71 4.29
C GLY A 130 -2.68 -13.09 3.01
N PHE A 131 -4.00 -12.88 2.95
CA PHE A 131 -4.95 -13.32 1.91
C PHE A 131 -4.33 -14.03 0.69
N THR A 132 -4.07 -13.34 -0.42
CA THR A 132 -3.66 -13.99 -1.68
C THR A 132 -2.30 -14.66 -1.62
N MET A 133 -1.27 -13.96 -1.11
CA MET A 133 0.08 -14.51 -1.03
C MET A 133 0.17 -15.69 -0.06
N SER A 134 -0.54 -15.66 1.06
CA SER A 134 -0.51 -16.74 2.05
C SER A 134 -1.35 -17.94 1.62
N ILE A 135 -2.45 -17.73 0.90
CA ILE A 135 -3.20 -18.83 0.26
C ILE A 135 -2.30 -19.52 -0.78
N PHE A 136 -1.62 -18.75 -1.63
CA PHE A 136 -0.67 -19.29 -2.62
C PHE A 136 0.46 -20.09 -1.96
N ILE A 137 1.08 -19.55 -0.90
CA ILE A 137 2.12 -20.26 -0.15
C ILE A 137 1.56 -21.52 0.52
N SER A 138 0.33 -21.49 1.01
CA SER A 138 -0.32 -22.67 1.60
C SER A 138 -0.55 -23.77 0.56
N GLU A 139 -0.93 -23.41 -0.67
CA GLU A 139 -1.08 -24.36 -1.78
C GLU A 139 0.24 -25.03 -2.14
N LEU A 140 1.34 -24.27 -2.14
CA LEU A 140 2.68 -24.83 -2.35
C LEU A 140 3.13 -25.70 -1.18
N ALA A 141 2.84 -25.30 0.07
CA ALA A 141 3.25 -26.01 1.28
C ALA A 141 2.48 -27.32 1.50
N PHE A 142 1.20 -27.36 1.15
CA PHE A 142 0.30 -28.50 1.40
C PHE A 142 -0.21 -29.14 0.10
N ALA A 143 0.56 -29.06 -0.99
CA ALA A 143 0.18 -29.57 -2.31
C ALA A 143 -0.30 -31.05 -2.31
N THR A 144 0.25 -31.88 -1.41
CA THR A 144 -0.10 -33.30 -1.27
C THR A 144 -1.04 -33.60 -0.09
N GLN A 145 -1.50 -32.58 0.65
CA GLN A 145 -2.27 -32.71 1.89
C GLN A 145 -3.54 -31.84 1.86
N PRO A 146 -4.60 -32.28 1.17
CA PRO A 146 -5.80 -31.46 0.94
C PRO A 146 -6.50 -30.99 2.21
N GLU A 147 -6.51 -31.81 3.26
CA GLU A 147 -7.12 -31.46 4.55
C GLU A 147 -6.35 -30.33 5.25
N SER A 148 -5.02 -30.42 5.30
CA SER A 148 -4.18 -29.36 5.88
C SER A 148 -4.23 -28.07 5.06
N LEU A 149 -4.36 -28.18 3.74
CA LEU A 149 -4.58 -27.02 2.87
C LEU A 149 -5.88 -26.30 3.20
N LEU A 150 -6.98 -27.04 3.41
CA LEU A 150 -8.26 -26.47 3.82
C LEU A 150 -8.12 -25.68 5.14
N LEU A 151 -7.52 -26.31 6.15
CA LEU A 151 -7.27 -25.71 7.47
C LEU A 151 -6.38 -24.46 7.36
N ALA A 152 -5.31 -24.52 6.58
CA ALA A 152 -4.40 -23.41 6.36
C ALA A 152 -5.12 -22.23 5.67
N LYS A 153 -5.90 -22.49 4.61
CA LYS A 153 -6.69 -21.45 3.93
C LYS A 153 -7.71 -20.82 4.88
N THR A 154 -8.40 -21.61 5.71
CA THR A 154 -9.31 -21.08 6.74
C THR A 154 -8.55 -20.19 7.75
N GLY A 155 -7.36 -20.63 8.17
CA GLY A 155 -6.48 -19.85 9.05
C GLY A 155 -6.07 -18.52 8.42
N VAL A 156 -5.72 -18.49 7.14
CA VAL A 156 -5.36 -17.25 6.43
C VAL A 156 -6.56 -16.29 6.38
N LEU A 157 -7.77 -16.77 6.12
CA LEU A 157 -8.97 -15.93 6.11
C LEU A 157 -9.27 -15.36 7.50
N ALA A 158 -9.24 -16.21 8.54
CA ALA A 158 -9.46 -15.79 9.92
C ALA A 158 -8.41 -14.77 10.37
N ALA A 159 -7.13 -15.02 10.07
CA ALA A 159 -6.03 -14.11 10.35
C ALA A 159 -6.22 -12.76 9.65
N SER A 160 -6.58 -12.77 8.37
CA SER A 160 -6.78 -11.56 7.57
C SER A 160 -7.92 -10.71 8.11
N LEU A 161 -9.02 -11.33 8.54
CA LEU A 161 -10.14 -10.64 9.17
C LEU A 161 -9.74 -10.01 10.51
N VAL A 162 -9.10 -10.78 11.39
CA VAL A 162 -8.62 -10.29 12.70
C VAL A 162 -7.62 -9.15 12.52
N ALA A 163 -6.66 -9.33 11.62
CA ALA A 163 -5.62 -8.35 11.32
C ALA A 163 -6.19 -7.05 10.74
N GLY A 164 -7.14 -7.15 9.80
CA GLY A 164 -7.83 -5.99 9.22
C GLY A 164 -8.66 -5.22 10.24
N ILE A 165 -9.43 -5.90 11.08
CA ILE A 165 -10.23 -5.26 12.14
C ILE A 165 -9.31 -4.61 13.18
N ALA A 166 -8.35 -5.37 13.71
CA ALA A 166 -7.43 -4.87 14.73
C ALA A 166 -6.58 -3.71 14.22
N GLY A 167 -6.04 -3.82 13.00
CA GLY A 167 -5.25 -2.76 12.36
C GLY A 167 -6.06 -1.48 12.18
N THR A 168 -7.31 -1.60 11.71
CA THR A 168 -8.23 -0.46 11.56
C THR A 168 -8.54 0.19 12.91
N LEU A 169 -8.84 -0.60 13.95
CA LEU A 169 -9.10 -0.09 15.29
C LEU A 169 -7.90 0.65 15.89
N VAL A 170 -6.70 0.09 15.77
CA VAL A 170 -5.47 0.71 16.28
C VAL A 170 -5.18 2.02 15.55
N LEU A 171 -5.32 2.05 14.22
CA LEU A 171 -5.00 3.22 13.41
C LEU A 171 -6.03 4.34 13.60
N THR A 172 -7.32 4.01 13.66
CA THR A 172 -8.38 4.99 13.94
C THR A 172 -8.24 5.59 15.34
N TRP A 173 -7.80 4.81 16.33
CA TRP A 173 -7.49 5.33 17.66
C TRP A 173 -6.23 6.21 17.68
N ALA A 174 -5.22 5.88 16.88
CA ALA A 174 -4.01 6.69 16.75
C ALA A 174 -4.28 8.04 16.07
N ALA A 175 -5.10 8.06 15.01
CA ALA A 175 -5.44 9.26 14.25
C ALA A 175 -6.17 10.33 15.07
N ARG A 176 -6.99 9.93 16.05
CA ARG A 176 -7.72 10.85 16.95
C ARG A 176 -6.83 11.71 17.85
N LYS A 177 -5.52 11.45 17.89
CA LYS A 177 -4.55 12.14 18.77
C LYS A 177 -3.46 12.92 18.03
N GLY A 178 -3.59 13.11 16.71
CA GLY A 178 -2.64 13.92 15.94
C GLY A 178 -2.84 15.42 16.18
N PRO A 179 -1.78 16.23 16.35
CA PRO A 179 -1.88 17.68 16.28
C PRO A 179 -2.32 18.07 14.86
N GLU A 180 -3.25 19.03 14.72
CA GLU A 180 -3.54 19.61 13.41
C GLU A 180 -2.26 20.18 12.78
N PRO A 181 -2.01 19.97 11.47
CA PRO A 181 -0.94 20.67 10.79
C PRO A 181 -1.23 22.17 10.91
N GLY A 182 -0.38 22.90 11.63
CA GLY A 182 -0.46 24.36 11.69
C GLY A 182 -0.42 24.90 10.26
N TYR A 183 -1.49 25.60 9.86
CA TYR A 183 -1.57 26.31 8.59
C TYR A 183 -0.46 27.37 8.55
N VAL A 184 0.57 27.13 7.74
CA VAL A 184 1.59 28.14 7.43
C VAL A 184 1.01 29.00 6.30
N ASP A 185 0.50 30.17 6.66
CA ASP A 185 0.07 31.19 5.69
C ASP A 185 1.32 31.83 5.05
N ASP A 186 1.75 31.28 3.92
CA ASP A 186 2.90 31.77 3.13
C ASP A 186 2.50 32.87 2.13
N TYR A 187 1.27 33.40 2.20
CA TYR A 187 0.82 34.47 1.31
C TYR A 187 0.85 35.84 1.98
N ARG A 188 2.05 36.28 2.40
CA ARG A 188 2.27 37.72 2.66
C ARG A 188 2.52 38.41 1.32
N PRO A 189 1.63 39.28 0.82
CA PRO A 189 1.91 40.07 -0.38
C PRO A 189 3.16 40.92 -0.10
N ARG A 190 4.16 40.75 -0.97
CA ARG A 190 5.39 41.53 -0.96
C ARG A 190 4.98 42.99 -1.17
N GLY A 191 5.12 43.80 -0.13
CA GLY A 191 4.71 45.19 -0.14
C GLY A 191 5.29 45.92 -1.34
N GLU A 192 4.40 46.55 -2.11
CA GLU A 192 4.70 47.75 -2.87
C GLU A 192 5.32 48.76 -1.91
N ASN A 193 6.61 49.02 -2.06
CA ASN A 193 7.28 50.21 -1.55
C ASN A 193 8.55 50.38 -2.40
N GLU A 194 8.35 50.76 -3.67
CA GLU A 194 9.33 51.53 -4.42
C GLU A 194 8.70 52.92 -4.62
N GLN A 195 9.05 53.84 -3.72
CA GLN A 195 9.01 55.28 -3.97
C GLN A 195 10.46 55.74 -4.18
#